data_AF-A0A0D1ZVP0-F1
#
_entry.id   AF-A0A0D1ZVP0-F1
#
_cell.length_a   1.000
_cell.length_b   1.000
_cell.length_c   1.000
_cell.angle_alpha   90.00
_cell.angle_beta   90.00
_cell.angle_gamma   90.00
#
_symmetry.space_group_name_H-M   'P 1'
#
loop_
_entity.id
_entity.type
_entity.pdbx_description
1 polymer ?
#
loop_
_entity_poly.entity_id
_entity_poly.type
_entity_poly.pdbx_seq_one_letter_code
_entity_poly.pdbx_strand_id
1 'polypeptide(L)'
;MASLSSSFLSSGPGPCNTTSQVFQSVTEACKPYIDSLQTCAVTPVNQQTRFQIVNQTANCIGLVWETDANSALYDSYIANLGSPPQLTRNESCKYPDFMPILQHTCAFDYSQMSISCTDSGAYAWNMSRYLDCATETTLQYWRCTQQKAYDDIAACVEQTAVKVDWIPQFQLYEGAKSCPKTSTYIIAQALSMASSLLYIVLSKLYGRQMWEMIKVRFRSSKSPPRYQLAQDEIRRPETRYVLKAHKLLKSVGEKVLTAYLTVLVLHRSHTSGILSMSQAFWQAILLYSVRPRNAPFTGLLGFYHGFSETGLADVFADGMLSWVAGTSLLVRYWYIFTDPPSNPAAPLAALAILGHGALLSSAPAFIFLALILLLSWIVTADLVGGFFIFLAILGIITAFLCFLPILGVIEMIAMTVNKIRAREQHQRLDGEKDAPRWGEGLVIDWPAFRKAYALMVASSIVINVGNWMFFVMFLKLQGDLFCPSDASKVTLIWILVPLLINLIFSVFEDSTDVSAH
;
A
#
# COMPACT_ATOMS: atom_id res chain seq x y z
N MET A 1 22.04 -17.49 76.17
CA MET A 1 22.12 -16.04 75.87
C MET A 1 23.35 -15.81 75.01
N ALA A 2 23.16 -15.73 73.70
CA ALA A 2 24.14 -15.24 72.74
C ALA A 2 23.35 -14.64 71.58
N SER A 3 23.53 -13.35 71.37
CA SER A 3 22.89 -12.52 70.36
C SER A 3 23.41 -12.87 68.97
N LEU A 4 22.53 -13.34 68.09
CA LEU A 4 22.78 -13.37 66.65
C LEU A 4 22.42 -12.00 66.08
N SER A 5 23.46 -11.20 65.81
CA SER A 5 23.38 -9.97 65.04
C SER A 5 23.05 -10.30 63.58
N SER A 6 21.84 -9.95 63.16
CA SER A 6 21.40 -9.92 61.77
C SER A 6 22.09 -8.78 61.02
N SER A 7 23.20 -9.07 60.35
CA SER A 7 23.74 -8.22 59.29
C SER A 7 23.11 -8.62 57.96
N PHE A 8 21.83 -8.28 57.76
CA PHE A 8 21.31 -8.09 56.41
C PHE A 8 21.89 -6.77 55.91
N LEU A 9 23.01 -6.87 55.20
CA LEU A 9 23.52 -5.79 54.36
C LEU A 9 22.40 -5.39 53.41
N SER A 10 21.96 -4.14 53.56
CA SER A 10 21.19 -3.42 52.57
C SER A 10 22.00 -3.36 51.28
N SER A 11 21.72 -4.25 50.33
CA SER A 11 21.97 -3.95 48.92
C SER A 11 20.91 -2.93 48.51
N GLY A 12 21.15 -1.66 48.84
CA GLY A 12 20.39 -0.57 48.20
C GLY A 12 20.51 -0.71 46.68
N PRO A 13 19.52 -0.21 45.91
CA PRO A 13 19.63 -0.18 44.46
C PRO A 13 20.96 0.50 44.09
N GLY A 14 21.79 -0.17 43.30
CA GLY A 14 23.05 0.39 42.81
C GLY A 14 22.79 1.73 42.10
N PRO A 15 23.79 2.62 42.01
CA PRO A 15 23.62 3.89 41.31
C PRO A 15 23.20 3.60 39.86
N CYS A 16 22.11 4.22 39.42
CA CYS A 16 21.70 4.14 38.02
C CYS A 16 22.82 4.61 37.11
N ASN A 17 23.10 3.84 36.06
CA ASN A 17 24.07 4.23 35.05
C ASN A 17 23.64 5.55 34.40
N THR A 18 24.58 6.48 34.27
CA THR A 18 24.38 7.66 33.41
C THR A 18 24.24 7.19 31.97
N THR A 19 23.63 8.00 31.12
CA THR A 19 23.49 7.57 29.73
C THR A 19 24.82 7.35 29.00
N SER A 20 25.84 8.15 29.33
CA SER A 20 27.19 7.93 28.81
C SER A 20 27.73 6.54 29.18
N GLN A 21 27.40 6.05 30.38
CA GLN A 21 27.77 4.70 30.83
C GLN A 21 26.98 3.64 30.05
N VAL A 22 25.67 3.83 29.83
CA VAL A 22 24.87 2.88 29.03
C VAL A 22 25.39 2.81 27.58
N PHE A 23 25.77 3.94 26.97
CA PHE A 23 26.39 3.91 25.64
C PHE A 23 27.73 3.18 25.60
N GLN A 24 28.53 3.29 26.67
CA GLN A 24 29.77 2.51 26.80
C GLN A 24 29.44 1.01 26.95
N SER A 25 28.47 0.65 27.79
CA SER A 25 27.98 -0.74 27.92
C SER A 25 27.53 -1.29 26.58
N VAL A 26 26.71 -0.56 25.81
CA VAL A 26 26.25 -0.96 24.48
C VAL A 26 27.43 -1.16 23.53
N THR A 27 28.39 -0.22 23.53
CA THR A 27 29.57 -0.30 22.68
C THR A 27 30.42 -1.54 22.98
N GLU A 28 30.59 -1.87 24.26
CA GLU A 28 31.40 -3.00 24.71
C GLU A 28 30.67 -4.34 24.51
N ALA A 29 29.42 -4.42 24.92
CA ALA A 29 28.58 -5.61 24.86
C ALA A 29 28.24 -6.03 23.43
N CYS A 30 27.85 -5.05 22.62
CA CYS A 30 27.44 -5.28 21.24
C CYS A 30 28.60 -5.21 20.25
N LYS A 31 29.84 -5.02 20.73
CA LYS A 31 31.05 -4.99 19.92
C LYS A 31 31.13 -6.08 18.84
N PRO A 32 30.91 -7.38 19.12
CA PRO A 32 31.00 -8.40 18.07
C PRO A 32 29.96 -8.23 16.95
N TYR A 33 28.76 -7.73 17.27
CA TYR A 33 27.70 -7.48 16.29
C TYR A 33 27.97 -6.19 15.49
N ILE A 34 28.44 -5.15 16.19
CA ILE A 34 28.89 -3.89 15.58
C ILE A 34 30.08 -4.15 14.64
N ASP A 35 31.09 -4.91 15.06
CA ASP A 35 32.24 -5.28 14.24
C ASP A 35 31.81 -6.05 12.98
N SER A 36 30.81 -6.93 13.08
CA SER A 36 30.23 -7.63 11.92
C SER A 36 29.52 -6.66 10.97
N LEU A 37 28.73 -5.72 11.49
CA LEU A 37 28.06 -4.67 10.71
C LEU A 37 29.06 -3.78 9.96
N GLN A 38 30.19 -3.45 10.59
CA GLN A 38 31.22 -2.58 10.05
C GLN A 38 32.26 -3.31 9.20
N THR A 39 32.12 -4.63 9.02
CA THR A 39 33.10 -5.40 8.24
C THR A 39 32.86 -5.21 6.74
N CYS A 40 33.87 -4.64 6.07
CA CYS A 40 33.94 -4.65 4.61
C CYS A 40 34.40 -6.05 4.15
N ALA A 41 33.47 -6.86 3.64
CA ALA A 41 33.75 -8.24 3.27
C ALA A 41 34.54 -8.35 1.95
N VAL A 42 35.45 -9.33 1.87
CA VAL A 42 36.18 -9.66 0.62
C VAL A 42 35.23 -10.17 -0.47
N THR A 43 34.24 -10.98 -0.08
CA THR A 43 33.23 -11.53 -0.98
C THR A 43 31.88 -10.81 -0.82
N PRO A 44 31.08 -10.67 -1.89
CA PRO A 44 29.73 -10.16 -1.79
C PRO A 44 28.90 -10.96 -0.76
N VAL A 45 28.49 -10.29 0.32
CA VAL A 45 27.61 -10.89 1.33
C VAL A 45 26.19 -11.01 0.78
N ASN A 46 25.56 -12.17 0.92
CA ASN A 46 24.16 -12.35 0.50
C ASN A 46 23.22 -11.49 1.37
N GLN A 47 22.02 -11.19 0.87
CA GLN A 47 21.09 -10.30 1.57
C GLN A 47 20.62 -10.85 2.92
N GLN A 48 20.31 -12.15 3.01
CA GLN A 48 19.83 -12.76 4.25
C GLN A 48 20.83 -12.60 5.41
N THR A 49 22.12 -12.84 5.15
CA THR A 49 23.19 -12.67 6.15
C THR A 49 23.30 -11.20 6.58
N ARG A 50 23.13 -10.25 5.66
CA ARG A 50 23.14 -8.82 5.97
C ARG A 50 21.99 -8.43 6.90
N PHE A 51 20.79 -8.92 6.59
CA PHE A 51 19.62 -8.69 7.45
C PHE A 51 19.77 -9.34 8.81
N GLN A 52 20.37 -10.53 8.88
CA GLN A 52 20.67 -11.17 10.16
C GLN A 52 21.63 -10.32 10.99
N ILE A 53 22.71 -9.78 10.39
CA ILE A 53 23.65 -8.90 11.07
C ILE A 53 22.93 -7.64 11.58
N VAL A 54 22.18 -6.95 10.72
CA VAL A 54 21.40 -5.74 11.11
C VAL A 54 20.45 -6.05 12.26
N ASN A 55 19.69 -7.15 12.17
CA ASN A 55 18.73 -7.54 13.18
C ASN A 55 19.41 -7.90 14.52
N GLN A 56 20.51 -8.67 14.49
CA GLN A 56 21.24 -9.01 15.71
C GLN A 56 21.90 -7.79 16.34
N THR A 57 22.44 -6.86 15.55
CA THR A 57 23.00 -5.61 16.08
C THR A 57 21.91 -4.73 16.71
N ALA A 58 20.79 -4.52 16.03
CA ALA A 58 19.67 -3.75 16.57
C ALA A 58 19.08 -4.38 17.84
N ASN A 59 18.89 -5.71 17.85
CA ASN A 59 18.40 -6.44 19.01
C ASN A 59 19.40 -6.40 20.17
N CYS A 60 20.71 -6.51 19.91
CA CYS A 60 21.71 -6.38 20.95
C CYS A 60 21.66 -4.98 21.59
N ILE A 61 21.62 -3.92 20.77
CA ILE A 61 21.49 -2.54 21.26
C ILE A 61 20.24 -2.45 22.13
N GLY A 62 19.08 -2.89 21.62
CA GLY A 62 17.82 -2.83 22.38
C GLY A 62 17.88 -3.59 23.70
N LEU A 63 18.39 -4.83 23.69
CA LEU A 63 18.51 -5.65 24.88
C LEU A 63 19.47 -5.05 25.91
N VAL A 64 20.63 -4.52 25.52
CA VAL A 64 21.55 -3.87 26.46
C VAL A 64 20.89 -2.63 27.06
N TRP A 65 20.21 -1.83 26.24
CA TRP A 65 19.49 -0.67 26.74
C TRP A 65 18.34 -1.03 27.70
N GLU A 66 17.66 -2.17 27.49
CA GLU A 66 16.59 -2.66 28.38
C GLU A 66 17.15 -3.29 29.67
N THR A 67 18.33 -3.91 29.59
CA THR A 67 18.93 -4.70 30.70
C THR A 67 19.92 -3.91 31.54
N ASP A 68 20.56 -2.85 31.04
CA ASP A 68 21.33 -1.92 31.90
C ASP A 68 20.40 -1.14 32.85
N ALA A 69 19.10 -1.14 32.57
CA ALA A 69 18.06 -0.69 33.50
C ALA A 69 17.73 -1.76 34.59
N ASN A 70 18.09 -3.04 34.37
CA ASN A 70 17.79 -4.21 35.20
C ASN A 70 18.93 -5.26 35.16
N SER A 71 19.99 -5.06 35.94
CA SER A 71 21.27 -5.80 35.88
C SER A 71 21.24 -7.33 36.07
N ALA A 72 20.14 -7.90 36.57
CA ALA A 72 20.08 -9.31 36.96
C ALA A 72 19.96 -10.33 35.79
N LEU A 73 19.67 -9.87 34.56
CA LEU A 73 19.34 -10.76 33.42
C LEU A 73 20.28 -10.63 32.22
N TYR A 74 21.25 -9.71 32.29
CA TYR A 74 22.12 -9.28 31.20
C TYR A 74 22.84 -10.43 30.48
N ASP A 75 23.58 -11.27 31.22
CA ASP A 75 24.40 -12.33 30.62
C ASP A 75 23.56 -13.42 29.94
N SER A 76 22.37 -13.69 30.45
CA SER A 76 21.48 -14.73 29.90
C SER A 76 20.83 -14.32 28.57
N TYR A 77 20.50 -13.03 28.40
CA TYR A 77 19.86 -12.52 27.18
C TYR A 77 20.85 -12.33 26.04
N ILE A 78 22.06 -11.80 26.32
CA ILE A 78 23.10 -11.66 25.30
C ILE A 78 23.58 -13.03 24.81
N ALA A 79 23.66 -14.03 25.68
CA ALA A 79 23.99 -15.41 25.29
C ALA A 79 22.96 -16.01 24.31
N ASN A 80 21.69 -15.58 24.37
CA ASN A 80 20.60 -16.10 23.54
C ASN A 80 20.52 -15.47 22.13
N LEU A 81 21.20 -14.36 21.85
CA LEU A 81 21.25 -13.74 20.50
C LEU A 81 22.02 -14.59 19.46
N GLY A 82 22.88 -15.49 19.95
CA GLY A 82 23.81 -16.28 19.13
C GLY A 82 24.95 -15.43 18.55
N SER A 83 26.00 -16.08 18.04
CA SER A 83 27.13 -15.34 17.45
C SER A 83 26.74 -14.65 16.13
N PRO A 84 27.26 -13.44 15.84
CA PRO A 84 27.03 -12.80 14.56
C PRO A 84 27.71 -13.58 13.43
N PRO A 85 27.14 -13.54 12.20
CA PRO A 85 27.80 -14.06 11.02
C PRO A 85 29.23 -13.52 10.89
N GLN A 86 30.18 -14.44 10.68
CA GLN A 86 31.59 -14.11 10.50
C GLN A 86 31.85 -13.79 9.04
N LEU A 87 32.33 -12.57 8.78
CA LEU A 87 32.68 -12.10 7.43
C LEU A 87 34.19 -12.02 7.30
N THR A 88 34.74 -12.48 6.18
CA THR A 88 36.17 -12.30 5.88
C THR A 88 36.43 -10.83 5.57
N ARG A 89 37.16 -10.15 6.45
CA ARG A 89 37.46 -8.72 6.34
C ARG A 89 38.45 -8.45 5.20
N ASN A 90 38.15 -7.43 4.40
CA ASN A 90 39.07 -6.84 3.45
C ASN A 90 39.86 -5.73 4.17
N GLU A 91 41.17 -5.93 4.37
CA GLU A 91 42.03 -4.96 5.07
C GLU A 91 42.19 -3.63 4.33
N SER A 92 41.99 -3.61 3.00
CA SER A 92 42.10 -2.40 2.20
C SER A 92 40.87 -1.49 2.27
N CYS A 93 39.83 -1.91 2.97
CA CYS A 93 38.54 -1.24 3.02
C CYS A 93 38.12 -1.03 4.47
N LYS A 94 37.73 0.20 4.80
CA LYS A 94 37.24 0.56 6.13
C LYS A 94 35.88 1.24 5.98
N TYR A 95 34.95 0.96 6.89
CA TYR A 95 33.71 1.71 7.04
C TYR A 95 33.81 2.62 8.27
N PRO A 96 33.09 3.77 8.31
CA PRO A 96 33.19 4.70 9.42
C PRO A 96 32.66 4.09 10.72
N ASP A 97 33.04 4.64 11.86
CA ASP A 97 32.62 4.11 13.14
C ASP A 97 31.10 4.25 13.34
N PHE A 98 30.40 3.14 13.64
CA PHE A 98 28.94 3.10 13.72
C PHE A 98 28.40 3.84 14.96
N MET A 99 29.05 3.68 16.12
CA MET A 99 28.55 4.25 17.37
C MET A 99 28.48 5.79 17.36
N PRO A 100 29.48 6.53 16.84
CA PRO A 100 29.34 7.98 16.67
C PRO A 100 28.17 8.39 15.77
N ILE A 101 27.94 7.64 14.68
CA ILE A 101 26.82 7.90 13.76
C ILE A 101 25.49 7.66 14.47
N LEU A 102 25.35 6.56 15.22
CA LEU A 102 24.15 6.25 16.00
C LEU A 102 23.86 7.33 17.05
N GLN A 103 24.90 7.74 17.80
CA GLN A 103 24.78 8.78 18.82
C GLN A 103 24.32 10.11 18.24
N HIS A 104 24.87 10.50 17.09
CA HIS A 104 24.51 11.75 16.44
C HIS A 104 23.12 11.69 15.79
N THR A 105 22.81 10.59 15.08
CA THR A 105 21.55 10.39 14.36
C THR A 105 20.36 10.36 15.31
N CYS A 106 20.46 9.60 16.41
CA CYS A 106 19.38 9.44 17.38
C CYS A 106 19.50 10.42 18.56
N ALA A 107 20.31 11.48 18.45
CA ALA A 107 20.55 12.44 19.52
C ALA A 107 19.26 13.10 20.02
N PHE A 108 18.32 13.35 19.10
CA PHE A 108 17.02 13.94 19.44
C PHE A 108 16.19 12.99 20.31
N ASP A 109 15.92 11.75 19.86
CA ASP A 109 15.11 10.78 20.62
C ASP A 109 15.79 10.42 21.94
N TYR A 110 17.10 10.34 21.90
CA TYR A 110 17.93 10.20 23.08
C TYR A 110 17.67 11.33 24.10
N SER A 111 17.66 12.60 23.67
CA SER A 111 17.41 13.75 24.56
C SER A 111 16.01 13.76 25.19
N GLN A 112 15.05 13.03 24.60
CA GLN A 112 13.67 12.90 25.09
C GLN A 112 13.48 11.70 26.02
N MET A 113 14.50 10.85 26.15
CA MET A 113 14.47 9.70 27.04
C MET A 113 14.75 10.16 28.48
N SER A 114 13.92 9.74 29.43
CA SER A 114 14.17 9.95 30.84
C SER A 114 14.33 8.61 31.55
N ILE A 115 15.48 8.43 32.20
CA ILE A 115 15.75 7.27 33.05
C ILE A 115 15.31 7.66 34.47
N SER A 116 14.24 7.03 34.95
CA SER A 116 13.77 7.19 36.33
C SER A 116 14.23 6.00 37.16
N CYS A 117 14.86 6.29 38.30
CA CYS A 117 15.38 5.29 39.22
C CYS A 117 14.40 5.12 40.38
N THR A 118 13.86 3.93 40.56
CA THR A 118 13.05 3.58 41.73
C THR A 118 13.74 2.48 42.53
N ASP A 119 13.31 2.28 43.77
CA ASP A 119 13.83 1.20 44.64
C ASP A 119 13.62 -0.20 44.04
N SER A 120 12.74 -0.31 43.03
CA SER A 120 12.41 -1.52 42.28
C SER A 120 13.18 -1.69 40.95
N GLY A 121 14.05 -0.76 40.57
CA GLY A 121 14.82 -0.79 39.31
C GLY A 121 14.84 0.54 38.56
N ALA A 122 15.52 0.59 37.42
CA ALA A 122 15.44 1.74 36.52
C ALA A 122 14.36 1.51 35.45
N TYR A 123 13.61 2.57 35.13
CA TYR A 123 12.62 2.56 34.06
C TYR A 123 12.92 3.69 33.08
N ALA A 124 13.00 3.36 31.79
CA ALA A 124 13.21 4.33 30.71
C ALA A 124 11.87 4.68 30.05
N TRP A 125 11.50 5.96 30.09
CA TRP A 125 10.35 6.48 29.33
C TRP A 125 10.77 6.86 27.91
N ASN A 126 9.85 6.71 26.94
CA ASN A 126 10.08 7.02 25.52
C ASN A 126 11.18 6.19 24.83
N MET A 127 11.61 5.09 25.45
CA MET A 127 12.65 4.21 24.93
C MET A 127 12.32 3.65 23.54
N SER A 128 11.05 3.40 23.23
CA SER A 128 10.63 2.85 21.93
C SER A 128 11.08 3.69 20.74
N ARG A 129 11.04 5.03 20.86
CA ARG A 129 11.47 5.94 19.78
C ARG A 129 12.96 5.85 19.52
N TYR A 130 13.75 5.78 20.59
CA TYR A 130 15.19 5.57 20.48
C TYR A 130 15.50 4.21 19.83
N LEU A 131 14.79 3.15 20.23
CA LEU A 131 14.98 1.81 19.64
C LEU A 131 14.59 1.75 18.17
N ASP A 132 13.51 2.43 17.78
CA ASP A 132 13.10 2.57 16.39
C ASP A 132 14.18 3.32 15.58
N CYS A 133 14.68 4.45 16.10
CA CYS A 133 15.79 5.19 15.51
C CYS A 133 17.07 4.35 15.42
N ALA A 134 17.43 3.60 16.46
CA ALA A 134 18.63 2.77 16.48
C ALA A 134 18.55 1.61 15.48
N THR A 135 17.38 0.99 15.38
CA THR A 135 17.11 -0.06 14.40
C THR A 135 17.21 0.48 12.98
N GLU A 136 16.58 1.63 12.71
CA GLU A 136 16.65 2.25 11.38
C GLU A 136 18.07 2.73 11.08
N THR A 137 18.79 3.29 12.05
CA THR A 137 20.20 3.70 11.89
C THR A 137 21.10 2.52 11.54
N THR A 138 20.94 1.39 12.23
CA THR A 138 21.66 0.14 11.92
C THR A 138 21.39 -0.31 10.49
N LEU A 139 20.11 -0.26 10.10
CA LEU A 139 19.67 -0.61 8.77
C LEU A 139 20.27 0.34 7.72
N GLN A 140 20.12 1.66 7.88
CA GLN A 140 20.66 2.69 6.99
C GLN A 140 22.17 2.66 6.87
N TYR A 141 22.89 2.38 7.96
CA TYR A 141 24.33 2.22 7.93
C TYR A 141 24.75 1.17 6.91
N TRP A 142 24.11 0.00 6.96
CA TRP A 142 24.34 -1.05 5.97
C TRP A 142 23.89 -0.68 4.54
N ARG A 143 22.90 0.20 4.37
CA ARG A 143 22.47 0.68 3.04
C ARG A 143 23.50 1.64 2.46
N CYS A 144 23.89 2.64 3.23
CA CYS A 144 24.78 3.71 2.81
C CYS A 144 26.18 3.18 2.49
N THR A 145 26.70 2.18 3.22
CA THR A 145 27.99 1.53 2.93
C THR A 145 28.05 0.84 1.56
N GLN A 146 26.90 0.53 0.96
CA GLN A 146 26.82 -0.06 -0.38
C GLN A 146 26.64 0.94 -1.51
N GLN A 147 26.09 2.11 -1.20
CA GLN A 147 25.64 3.09 -2.19
C GLN A 147 26.54 4.32 -2.27
N LYS A 148 27.29 4.60 -1.20
CA LYS A 148 28.06 5.85 -1.03
C LYS A 148 29.54 5.56 -0.82
N ALA A 149 30.36 6.55 -1.15
CA ALA A 149 31.77 6.56 -0.80
C ALA A 149 31.92 6.72 0.72
N TYR A 150 33.08 6.32 1.27
CA TYR A 150 33.36 6.32 2.71
C TYR A 150 32.96 7.63 3.41
N ASP A 151 33.37 8.77 2.85
CA ASP A 151 33.16 10.10 3.44
C ASP A 151 31.67 10.51 3.49
N ASP A 152 30.83 9.92 2.63
CA ASP A 152 29.41 10.25 2.51
C ASP A 152 28.50 9.30 3.32
N ILE A 153 29.04 8.23 3.90
CA ILE A 153 28.23 7.21 4.59
C ILE A 153 27.54 7.82 5.81
N ALA A 154 28.26 8.54 6.68
CA ALA A 154 27.69 9.14 7.89
C ALA A 154 26.55 10.11 7.56
N ALA A 155 26.78 11.04 6.63
CA ALA A 155 25.77 11.98 6.18
C ALA A 155 24.56 11.28 5.54
N CYS A 156 24.78 10.19 4.79
CA CYS A 156 23.71 9.38 4.23
C CYS A 156 22.84 8.74 5.32
N VAL A 157 23.45 8.17 6.37
CA VAL A 157 22.73 7.55 7.49
C VAL A 157 21.92 8.59 8.25
N GLU A 158 22.55 9.70 8.62
CA GLU A 158 21.91 10.78 9.38
C GLU A 158 20.69 11.36 8.64
N GLN A 159 20.81 11.55 7.33
CA GLN A 159 19.71 12.10 6.53
C GLN A 159 18.55 11.12 6.34
N THR A 160 18.77 9.81 6.49
CA THR A 160 17.78 8.78 6.15
C THR A 160 17.15 8.12 7.37
N ALA A 161 17.91 7.90 8.44
CA ALA A 161 17.44 7.19 9.62
C ALA A 161 16.46 8.02 10.46
N VAL A 162 16.68 9.34 10.56
CA VAL A 162 15.75 10.28 11.22
C VAL A 162 14.34 10.28 10.61
N LYS A 163 14.18 9.74 9.40
CA LYS A 163 12.89 9.65 8.70
C LYS A 163 11.97 8.59 9.30
N VAL A 164 12.48 7.69 10.14
CA VAL A 164 11.66 6.70 10.86
C VAL A 164 10.58 7.37 11.70
N ASP A 165 10.91 8.53 12.30
CA ASP A 165 9.99 9.31 13.13
C ASP A 165 9.00 10.13 12.30
N TRP A 166 9.26 10.32 11.01
CA TRP A 166 8.43 11.18 10.17
C TRP A 166 7.18 10.44 9.72
N ILE A 167 7.32 9.17 9.32
CA ILE A 167 6.24 8.35 8.75
C ILE A 167 6.32 6.89 9.20
N PRO A 168 5.17 6.22 9.43
CA PRO A 168 5.13 4.78 9.63
C PRO A 168 5.82 4.05 8.49
N GLN A 169 6.79 3.22 8.82
CA GLN A 169 7.53 2.45 7.83
C GLN A 169 6.65 1.32 7.29
N PHE A 170 6.51 1.28 5.97
CA PHE A 170 6.09 0.08 5.25
C PHE A 170 7.39 -0.56 4.76
N GLN A 171 7.60 -1.85 5.03
CA GLN A 171 8.86 -2.55 4.70
C GLN A 171 9.22 -2.36 3.23
N LEU A 172 10.24 -1.55 2.91
CA LEU A 172 10.43 -1.09 1.53
C LEU A 172 11.89 -0.92 1.08
N TYR A 173 12.82 -1.61 1.74
CA TYR A 173 14.19 -1.70 1.25
C TYR A 173 14.67 -3.13 1.08
N GLU A 174 15.12 -3.42 -0.13
CA GLU A 174 15.56 -4.75 -0.56
C GLU A 174 17.07 -4.81 -0.84
N GLY A 175 17.88 -3.82 -0.42
CA GLY A 175 19.33 -3.89 -0.64
C GLY A 175 19.79 -3.56 -2.05
N ALA A 176 19.04 -2.78 -2.84
CA ALA A 176 19.45 -2.41 -4.19
C ALA A 176 20.69 -1.49 -4.16
N LYS A 177 21.63 -1.70 -5.09
CA LYS A 177 22.84 -0.88 -5.23
C LYS A 177 22.55 0.56 -5.67
N SER A 178 21.40 0.79 -6.29
CA SER A 178 20.96 2.12 -6.74
C SER A 178 19.44 2.21 -6.66
N CYS A 179 18.94 3.31 -6.11
CA CYS A 179 17.52 3.57 -6.00
C CYS A 179 17.02 4.40 -7.19
N PRO A 180 15.91 4.04 -7.83
CA PRO A 180 15.29 4.91 -8.82
C PRO A 180 14.81 6.20 -8.16
N LYS A 181 14.95 7.31 -8.88
CA LYS A 181 14.41 8.60 -8.43
C LYS A 181 12.90 8.51 -8.30
N THR A 182 12.33 9.18 -7.29
CA THR A 182 10.88 9.33 -7.09
C THR A 182 10.12 9.72 -8.36
N SER A 183 10.70 10.58 -9.20
CA SER A 183 10.13 11.00 -10.48
C SER A 183 9.86 9.83 -11.43
N THR A 184 10.68 8.77 -11.40
CA THR A 184 10.51 7.57 -12.22
C THR A 184 9.19 6.87 -11.93
N TYR A 185 8.85 6.70 -10.65
CA TYR A 185 7.60 6.06 -10.23
C TYR A 185 6.37 6.93 -10.54
N ILE A 186 6.51 8.25 -10.39
CA ILE A 186 5.45 9.21 -10.75
C ILE A 186 5.17 9.16 -12.26
N ILE A 187 6.21 9.19 -13.09
CA ILE A 187 6.10 9.07 -14.54
C ILE A 187 5.51 7.71 -14.93
N ALA A 188 5.98 6.62 -14.34
CA ALA A 188 5.46 5.28 -14.58
C ALA A 188 3.95 5.18 -14.24
N GLN A 189 3.53 5.75 -13.12
CA GLN A 189 2.11 5.79 -12.74
C GLN A 189 1.29 6.63 -13.73
N ALA A 190 1.79 7.79 -14.16
CA ALA A 190 1.13 8.63 -15.15
C ALA A 190 1.01 7.92 -16.52
N LEU A 191 2.06 7.21 -16.95
CA LEU A 191 2.05 6.41 -18.18
C LEU A 191 1.11 5.20 -18.09
N SER A 192 1.05 4.51 -16.96
CA SER A 192 0.08 3.43 -16.72
C SER A 192 -1.37 3.94 -16.84
N MET A 193 -1.65 5.10 -16.23
CA MET A 193 -2.96 5.74 -16.33
C MET A 193 -3.30 6.14 -17.78
N ALA A 194 -2.38 6.84 -18.45
CA ALA A 194 -2.55 7.29 -19.83
C ALA A 194 -2.73 6.11 -20.81
N SER A 195 -1.94 5.04 -20.67
CA SER A 195 -2.03 3.86 -21.53
C SER A 195 -3.35 3.09 -21.32
N SER A 196 -3.79 2.94 -20.08
CA SER A 196 -5.07 2.30 -19.77
C SER A 196 -6.26 3.14 -20.27
N LEU A 197 -6.20 4.46 -20.14
CA LEU A 197 -7.22 5.36 -20.69
C LEU A 197 -7.26 5.28 -22.23
N LEU A 198 -6.09 5.35 -22.86
CA LEU A 198 -5.95 5.23 -24.31
C LEU A 198 -6.51 3.89 -24.80
N TYR A 199 -6.22 2.80 -24.10
CA TYR A 199 -6.79 1.49 -24.40
C TYR A 199 -8.32 1.50 -24.33
N ILE A 200 -8.93 2.06 -23.28
CA ILE A 200 -10.39 2.12 -23.13
C ILE A 200 -11.03 2.92 -24.27
N VAL A 201 -10.44 4.07 -24.61
CA VAL A 201 -10.92 4.92 -25.71
C VAL A 201 -10.76 4.20 -27.06
N LEU A 202 -9.59 3.62 -27.33
CA LEU A 202 -9.31 2.94 -28.60
C LEU A 202 -10.11 1.65 -28.76
N SER A 203 -10.29 0.85 -27.71
CA SER A 203 -11.10 -0.38 -27.75
C SER A 203 -12.57 -0.06 -28.05
N LYS A 204 -13.11 1.04 -27.51
CA LYS A 204 -14.49 1.46 -27.81
C LYS A 204 -14.65 2.12 -29.18
N LEU A 205 -13.70 2.95 -29.61
CA LEU A 205 -13.76 3.64 -30.91
C LEU A 205 -13.40 2.72 -32.08
N TYR A 206 -12.33 1.94 -31.93
CA TYR A 206 -11.70 1.17 -33.01
C TYR A 206 -11.68 -0.33 -32.75
N GLY A 207 -11.97 -0.81 -31.53
CA GLY A 207 -11.88 -2.25 -31.22
C GLY A 207 -12.78 -3.08 -32.13
N ARG A 208 -14.01 -2.63 -32.38
CA ARG A 208 -14.92 -3.27 -33.34
C ARG A 208 -14.33 -3.30 -34.76
N GLN A 209 -13.69 -2.21 -35.20
CA GLN A 209 -13.04 -2.13 -36.51
C GLN A 209 -11.83 -3.06 -36.61
N MET A 210 -10.96 -3.06 -35.60
CA MET A 210 -9.77 -3.91 -35.56
C MET A 210 -10.16 -5.38 -35.51
N TRP A 211 -11.17 -5.72 -34.73
CA TRP A 211 -11.66 -7.09 -34.59
C TRP A 211 -12.33 -7.59 -35.86
N GLU A 212 -13.13 -6.77 -36.54
CA GLU A 212 -13.66 -7.13 -37.86
C GLU A 212 -12.56 -7.24 -38.91
N MET A 213 -11.52 -6.40 -38.90
CA MET A 213 -10.36 -6.57 -39.79
C MET A 213 -9.58 -7.86 -39.50
N ILE A 214 -9.38 -8.20 -38.23
CA ILE A 214 -8.73 -9.46 -37.82
C ILE A 214 -9.61 -10.65 -38.23
N LYS A 215 -10.93 -10.61 -37.98
CA LYS A 215 -11.87 -11.64 -38.41
C LYS A 215 -11.87 -11.80 -39.92
N VAL A 216 -11.88 -10.72 -40.71
CA VAL A 216 -11.81 -10.76 -42.18
C VAL A 216 -10.49 -11.35 -42.65
N ARG A 217 -9.39 -11.06 -41.94
CA ARG A 217 -8.06 -11.62 -42.24
C ARG A 217 -7.94 -13.11 -41.90
N PHE A 218 -8.71 -13.61 -40.92
CA PHE A 218 -8.71 -15.01 -40.49
C PHE A 218 -9.93 -15.83 -40.97
N ARG A 219 -10.99 -15.20 -41.48
CA ARG A 219 -12.19 -15.80 -42.08
C ARG A 219 -12.67 -14.94 -43.24
N SER A 220 -12.90 -15.59 -44.39
CA SER A 220 -13.45 -15.00 -45.62
C SER A 220 -14.92 -14.56 -45.45
N SER A 221 -15.20 -13.56 -44.60
CA SER A 221 -16.52 -12.91 -44.54
C SER A 221 -16.51 -11.62 -45.36
N LYS A 222 -17.52 -11.46 -46.23
CA LYS A 222 -17.66 -10.35 -47.20
C LYS A 222 -18.73 -9.32 -46.78
N SER A 223 -18.89 -9.03 -45.49
CA SER A 223 -19.81 -7.97 -45.05
C SER A 223 -19.09 -6.63 -44.91
N PRO A 224 -19.58 -5.54 -45.55
CA PRO A 224 -18.97 -4.22 -45.44
C PRO A 224 -19.17 -3.62 -44.03
N PRO A 225 -18.16 -2.93 -43.47
CA PRO A 225 -18.23 -2.37 -42.12
C PRO A 225 -19.15 -1.13 -42.06
N ARG A 226 -20.16 -1.14 -41.18
CA ARG A 226 -20.97 0.03 -40.81
C ARG A 226 -20.20 0.90 -39.81
N TYR A 227 -19.35 1.79 -40.29
CA TYR A 227 -18.44 2.59 -39.44
C TYR A 227 -19.04 3.93 -38.97
N GLN A 228 -19.78 4.64 -39.82
CA GLN A 228 -20.20 6.02 -39.52
C GLN A 228 -21.29 6.11 -38.44
N LEU A 229 -22.20 5.13 -38.37
CA LEU A 229 -23.27 5.13 -37.37
C LEU A 229 -22.76 4.97 -35.93
N ALA A 230 -21.72 4.15 -35.71
CA ALA A 230 -21.23 3.89 -34.36
C ALA A 230 -20.53 5.11 -33.73
N GLN A 231 -19.90 5.95 -34.54
CA GLN A 231 -19.17 7.13 -34.06
C GLN A 231 -20.11 8.28 -33.66
N ASP A 232 -21.19 8.46 -34.42
CA ASP A 232 -22.25 9.44 -34.09
C ASP A 232 -23.09 9.02 -32.87
N GLU A 233 -23.22 7.71 -32.64
CA GLU A 233 -23.92 7.16 -31.48
C GLU A 233 -23.15 7.38 -30.18
N ILE A 234 -21.82 7.23 -30.19
CA ILE A 234 -20.95 7.46 -29.02
C ILE A 234 -21.00 8.90 -28.51
N ARG A 235 -21.20 9.90 -29.37
CA ARG A 235 -21.27 11.31 -28.96
C ARG A 235 -22.56 11.68 -28.24
N ARG A 236 -23.59 10.82 -28.27
CA ARG A 236 -24.87 11.11 -27.63
C ARG A 236 -24.72 11.04 -26.10
N PRO A 237 -25.43 11.92 -25.36
CA PRO A 237 -25.45 11.83 -23.91
C PRO A 237 -26.11 10.51 -23.51
N GLU A 238 -25.48 9.82 -22.56
CA GLU A 238 -26.04 8.60 -22.00
C GLU A 238 -27.33 8.90 -21.23
N THR A 239 -28.35 8.08 -21.45
CA THR A 239 -29.63 8.15 -20.73
C THR A 239 -29.85 6.96 -19.82
N ARG A 240 -29.09 5.87 -20.01
CA ARG A 240 -29.20 4.63 -19.25
C ARG A 240 -27.84 4.23 -18.70
N TYR A 241 -27.76 4.10 -17.38
CA TYR A 241 -26.55 3.67 -16.70
C TYR A 241 -26.70 2.22 -16.30
N VAL A 242 -25.78 1.36 -16.73
CA VAL A 242 -25.85 -0.08 -16.46
C VAL A 242 -24.68 -0.50 -15.60
N LEU A 243 -24.92 -1.08 -14.43
CA LEU A 243 -23.88 -1.66 -13.59
C LEU A 243 -23.92 -3.19 -13.69
N LYS A 244 -22.88 -3.77 -14.26
CA LYS A 244 -22.68 -5.23 -14.34
C LYS A 244 -21.72 -5.68 -13.23
N ALA A 245 -22.05 -6.76 -12.53
CA ALA A 245 -21.26 -7.21 -11.39
C ALA A 245 -19.87 -7.66 -11.83
N HIS A 246 -19.74 -8.33 -12.98
CA HIS A 246 -18.43 -8.72 -13.53
C HIS A 246 -17.55 -7.52 -13.92
N LYS A 247 -18.13 -6.39 -14.36
CA LYS A 247 -17.39 -5.14 -14.66
C LYS A 247 -16.82 -4.51 -13.40
N LEU A 248 -17.63 -4.49 -12.35
CA LEU A 248 -17.21 -4.01 -11.04
C LEU A 248 -16.13 -4.93 -10.43
N LEU A 249 -16.32 -6.25 -10.52
CA LEU A 249 -15.33 -7.24 -10.09
C LEU A 249 -14.02 -7.10 -10.87
N LYS A 250 -14.08 -6.88 -12.19
CA LYS A 250 -12.91 -6.56 -13.02
C LYS A 250 -12.20 -5.31 -12.51
N SER A 251 -12.94 -4.22 -12.28
CA SER A 251 -12.35 -2.94 -11.86
C SER A 251 -11.68 -3.03 -10.50
N VAL A 252 -12.36 -3.57 -9.48
CA VAL A 252 -11.80 -3.80 -8.14
C VAL A 252 -10.64 -4.80 -8.21
N GLY A 253 -10.84 -5.92 -8.89
CA GLY A 253 -9.86 -6.99 -9.05
C GLY A 253 -8.58 -6.52 -9.74
N GLU A 254 -8.67 -5.66 -10.74
CA GLU A 254 -7.51 -5.06 -11.40
C GLU A 254 -6.64 -4.27 -10.40
N LYS A 255 -7.26 -3.42 -9.58
CA LYS A 255 -6.51 -2.59 -8.62
C LYS A 255 -5.92 -3.43 -7.50
N VAL A 256 -6.70 -4.35 -6.93
CA VAL A 256 -6.24 -5.25 -5.87
C VAL A 256 -5.15 -6.20 -6.37
N LEU A 257 -5.29 -6.78 -7.56
CA LEU A 257 -4.27 -7.67 -8.13
C LEU A 257 -2.98 -6.92 -8.44
N THR A 258 -3.07 -5.70 -9.00
CA THR A 258 -1.88 -4.88 -9.26
C THR A 258 -1.17 -4.54 -7.95
N ALA A 259 -1.91 -4.21 -6.89
CA ALA A 259 -1.35 -3.99 -5.56
C ALA A 259 -0.71 -5.26 -4.99
N TYR A 260 -1.43 -6.39 -5.01
CA TYR A 260 -0.94 -7.68 -4.54
C TYR A 260 0.34 -8.11 -5.24
N LEU A 261 0.39 -8.08 -6.58
CA LEU A 261 1.57 -8.44 -7.35
C LEU A 261 2.73 -7.48 -7.12
N THR A 262 2.45 -6.19 -6.91
CA THR A 262 3.46 -5.21 -6.51
C THR A 262 4.08 -5.64 -5.20
N VAL A 263 3.27 -5.87 -4.16
CA VAL A 263 3.77 -6.30 -2.84
C VAL A 263 4.47 -7.66 -2.93
N LEU A 264 3.97 -8.60 -3.74
CA LEU A 264 4.58 -9.91 -3.91
C LEU A 264 5.97 -9.82 -4.55
N VAL A 265 6.16 -8.97 -5.57
CA VAL A 265 7.49 -8.71 -6.14
C VAL A 265 8.38 -8.03 -5.11
N LEU A 266 7.82 -7.08 -4.35
CA LEU A 266 8.53 -6.40 -3.26
C LEU A 266 8.87 -7.33 -2.06
N HIS A 267 8.22 -8.50 -1.97
CA HIS A 267 8.40 -9.45 -0.88
C HIS A 267 9.29 -10.62 -1.28
N ARG A 268 9.19 -11.09 -2.53
CA ARG A 268 9.95 -12.22 -3.09
C ARG A 268 11.44 -11.90 -3.25
N SER A 269 11.84 -10.65 -3.10
CA SER A 269 13.23 -10.22 -2.92
C SER A 269 13.91 -10.80 -1.66
N HIS A 270 13.20 -11.53 -0.78
CA HIS A 270 13.72 -12.26 0.38
C HIS A 270 14.19 -11.41 1.58
N THR A 271 13.66 -10.19 1.75
CA THR A 271 14.23 -9.21 2.70
C THR A 271 13.28 -8.71 3.80
N SER A 272 12.05 -9.21 3.91
CA SER A 272 11.08 -8.79 4.93
C SER A 272 11.22 -9.60 6.23
N GLY A 273 12.25 -9.32 7.04
CA GLY A 273 12.59 -10.12 8.21
C GLY A 273 12.17 -9.59 9.59
N ILE A 274 11.80 -8.31 9.74
CA ILE A 274 11.89 -7.68 11.09
C ILE A 274 10.55 -7.44 11.80
N LEU A 275 9.38 -7.41 11.15
CA LEU A 275 8.10 -7.32 11.88
C LEU A 275 6.96 -8.14 11.23
N SER A 276 6.31 -8.95 12.07
CA SER A 276 5.10 -9.78 11.88
C SER A 276 4.49 -9.87 10.45
N MET A 277 4.70 -11.03 9.85
CA MET A 277 4.59 -11.35 8.41
C MET A 277 3.20 -11.33 7.75
N SER A 278 2.11 -10.93 8.40
CA SER A 278 0.78 -10.87 7.75
C SER A 278 0.17 -9.47 7.76
N GLN A 279 0.25 -8.77 8.89
CA GLN A 279 -0.36 -7.45 9.03
C GLN A 279 0.37 -6.39 8.19
N ALA A 280 1.70 -6.42 8.17
CA ALA A 280 2.50 -5.53 7.32
C ALA A 280 2.24 -5.77 5.83
N PHE A 281 2.04 -7.03 5.42
CA PHE A 281 1.73 -7.40 4.05
C PHE A 281 0.36 -6.85 3.60
N TRP A 282 -0.68 -7.07 4.41
CA TRP A 282 -2.01 -6.53 4.11
C TRP A 282 -2.03 -5.00 4.07
N GLN A 283 -1.34 -4.36 5.00
CA GLN A 283 -1.21 -2.91 5.02
C GLN A 283 -0.49 -2.38 3.78
N ALA A 284 0.54 -3.08 3.29
CA ALA A 284 1.20 -2.73 2.03
C ALA A 284 0.23 -2.87 0.84
N ILE A 285 -0.59 -3.91 0.80
CA ILE A 285 -1.62 -4.06 -0.26
C ILE A 285 -2.59 -2.88 -0.23
N LEU A 286 -3.07 -2.50 0.95
CA LEU A 286 -3.98 -1.36 1.10
C LEU A 286 -3.31 -0.07 0.64
N LEU A 287 -2.06 0.19 1.05
CA LEU A 287 -1.27 1.33 0.59
C LEU A 287 -1.19 1.40 -0.95
N TYR A 288 -0.82 0.30 -1.61
CA TYR A 288 -0.71 0.25 -3.07
C TYR A 288 -2.06 0.23 -3.80
N SER A 289 -3.16 -0.02 -3.09
CA SER A 289 -4.53 0.06 -3.64
C SER A 289 -5.04 1.50 -3.70
N VAL A 290 -4.49 2.42 -2.91
CA VAL A 290 -4.84 3.86 -2.91
C VAL A 290 -3.96 4.65 -3.90
N ARG A 291 -3.30 3.97 -4.84
CA ARG A 291 -2.61 4.67 -5.92
C ARG A 291 -3.58 5.50 -6.78
N PRO A 292 -3.09 6.52 -7.49
CA PRO A 292 -3.88 7.24 -8.47
C PRO A 292 -4.54 6.31 -9.49
N ARG A 293 -5.81 6.55 -9.80
CA ARG A 293 -6.69 5.66 -10.56
C ARG A 293 -7.32 6.39 -11.75
N ASN A 294 -7.76 5.62 -12.74
CA ASN A 294 -8.41 6.15 -13.94
C ASN A 294 -9.91 6.45 -13.77
N ALA A 295 -10.50 6.03 -12.66
CA ALA A 295 -11.91 6.17 -12.34
C ALA A 295 -12.52 7.56 -12.61
N PRO A 296 -11.88 8.70 -12.27
CA PRO A 296 -12.49 10.01 -12.60
C PRO A 296 -12.57 10.24 -14.10
N PHE A 297 -11.59 9.77 -14.87
CA PHE A 297 -11.57 9.95 -16.32
C PHE A 297 -12.55 9.00 -17.03
N THR A 298 -12.59 7.72 -16.64
CA THR A 298 -13.57 6.77 -17.16
C THR A 298 -14.99 7.13 -16.71
N GLY A 299 -15.12 7.69 -15.51
CA GLY A 299 -16.34 8.30 -14.98
C GLY A 299 -16.85 9.46 -15.85
N LEU A 300 -15.98 10.40 -16.22
CA LEU A 300 -16.33 11.47 -17.15
C LEU A 300 -16.73 10.93 -18.53
N LEU A 301 -16.05 9.90 -19.03
CA LEU A 301 -16.43 9.23 -20.27
C LEU A 301 -17.81 8.58 -20.16
N GLY A 302 -18.22 8.07 -18.99
CA GLY A 302 -19.52 7.44 -18.78
C GLY A 302 -20.74 8.36 -18.92
N PHE A 303 -20.57 9.67 -19.14
CA PHE A 303 -21.66 10.55 -19.61
C PHE A 303 -21.98 10.39 -21.09
N TYR A 304 -21.12 9.70 -21.85
CA TYR A 304 -21.28 9.45 -23.27
C TYR A 304 -21.72 8.00 -23.51
N HIS A 305 -22.54 7.82 -24.54
CA HIS A 305 -23.12 6.54 -24.87
C HIS A 305 -22.04 5.46 -25.09
N GLY A 306 -22.22 4.30 -24.45
CA GLY A 306 -21.33 3.14 -24.61
C GLY A 306 -20.13 3.08 -23.65
N PHE A 307 -19.93 4.12 -22.84
CA PHE A 307 -18.91 4.17 -21.78
C PHE A 307 -19.50 4.06 -20.37
N SER A 308 -20.81 4.25 -20.20
CA SER A 308 -21.50 4.29 -18.90
C SER A 308 -21.28 3.06 -18.04
N GLU A 309 -21.27 1.86 -18.63
CA GLU A 309 -20.99 0.62 -17.91
C GLU A 309 -19.62 0.61 -17.25
N THR A 310 -18.60 1.07 -17.98
CA THR A 310 -17.22 1.07 -17.48
C THR A 310 -17.00 2.23 -16.51
N GLY A 311 -17.53 3.42 -16.84
CA GLY A 311 -17.46 4.59 -15.98
C GLY A 311 -18.14 4.38 -14.63
N LEU A 312 -19.35 3.81 -14.61
CA LEU A 312 -20.06 3.52 -13.36
C LEU A 312 -19.36 2.45 -12.53
N ALA A 313 -18.89 1.36 -13.15
CA ALA A 313 -18.15 0.32 -12.45
C ALA A 313 -16.85 0.86 -11.84
N ASP A 314 -16.08 1.67 -12.57
CA ASP A 314 -14.82 2.23 -12.10
C ASP A 314 -15.01 3.24 -10.97
N VAL A 315 -15.97 4.15 -11.09
CA VAL A 315 -16.25 5.15 -10.05
C VAL A 315 -16.78 4.47 -8.78
N PHE A 316 -17.60 3.42 -8.92
CA PHE A 316 -18.07 2.63 -7.78
C PHE A 316 -16.91 1.88 -7.10
N ALA A 317 -16.05 1.21 -7.89
CA ALA A 317 -14.84 0.57 -7.38
C ALA A 317 -13.93 1.58 -6.66
N ASP A 318 -13.85 2.81 -7.18
CA ASP A 318 -13.05 3.88 -6.61
C ASP A 318 -13.52 4.26 -5.20
N GLY A 319 -14.85 4.40 -5.05
CA GLY A 319 -15.52 4.63 -3.76
C GLY A 319 -15.35 3.47 -2.78
N MET A 320 -15.47 2.21 -3.23
CA MET A 320 -15.24 1.04 -2.38
C MET A 320 -13.81 0.99 -1.83
N LEU A 321 -12.81 1.19 -2.69
CA LEU A 321 -11.41 1.19 -2.28
C LEU A 321 -11.06 2.43 -1.45
N SER A 322 -11.70 3.57 -1.69
CA SER A 322 -11.60 4.77 -0.84
C SER A 322 -12.09 4.48 0.57
N TRP A 323 -13.22 3.77 0.72
CA TRP A 323 -13.70 3.34 2.03
C TRP A 323 -12.68 2.42 2.69
N VAL A 324 -12.32 1.29 2.08
CA VAL A 324 -11.51 0.27 2.76
C VAL A 324 -10.05 0.72 2.91
N ALA A 325 -9.39 0.99 1.80
CA ALA A 325 -7.97 1.29 1.78
C ALA A 325 -7.68 2.75 2.17
N GLY A 326 -8.51 3.70 1.72
CA GLY A 326 -8.38 5.11 2.11
C GLY A 326 -8.59 5.31 3.62
N THR A 327 -9.60 4.68 4.24
CA THR A 327 -9.78 4.77 5.70
C THR A 327 -8.64 4.12 6.45
N SER A 328 -8.14 2.97 5.99
CA SER A 328 -6.98 2.32 6.61
C SER A 328 -5.73 3.22 6.57
N LEU A 329 -5.52 3.95 5.47
CA LEU A 329 -4.47 4.95 5.39
C LEU A 329 -4.73 6.13 6.32
N LEU A 330 -5.94 6.70 6.32
CA LEU A 330 -6.27 7.84 7.19
C LEU A 330 -6.02 7.50 8.66
N VAL A 331 -6.50 6.35 9.15
CA VAL A 331 -6.30 5.92 10.53
C VAL A 331 -4.81 5.85 10.87
N ARG A 332 -4.00 5.31 9.96
CA ARG A 332 -2.56 5.15 10.19
C ARG A 332 -1.78 6.46 10.15
N TYR A 333 -2.23 7.41 9.34
CA TYR A 333 -1.61 8.73 9.22
C TYR A 333 -2.34 9.81 10.04
N TRP A 334 -3.32 9.41 10.87
CA TRP A 334 -4.09 10.32 11.70
C TRP A 334 -3.21 11.06 12.71
N TYR A 335 -2.14 10.40 13.19
CA TYR A 335 -1.17 11.00 14.11
C TYR A 335 -0.55 12.29 13.56
N ILE A 336 -0.46 12.47 12.23
CA ILE A 336 0.06 13.72 11.63
C ILE A 336 -0.78 14.93 12.08
N PHE A 337 -2.07 14.73 12.35
CA PHE A 337 -2.98 15.78 12.80
C PHE A 337 -3.05 15.92 14.32
N THR A 338 -2.81 14.85 15.09
CA THR A 338 -2.93 14.86 16.56
C THR A 338 -1.59 15.08 17.25
N ASP A 339 -0.53 14.48 16.73
CA ASP A 339 0.79 14.37 17.34
C ASP A 339 1.87 14.62 16.26
N PRO A 340 2.15 15.90 15.92
CA PRO A 340 3.19 16.20 14.96
C PRO A 340 4.53 15.59 15.42
N PRO A 341 5.39 15.13 14.49
CA PRO A 341 6.65 14.51 14.87
C PRO A 341 7.47 15.44 15.75
N SER A 342 7.97 14.89 16.85
CA SER A 342 8.75 15.63 17.84
C SER A 342 10.07 16.12 17.27
N ASN A 343 10.62 15.42 16.27
CA ASN A 343 11.88 15.75 15.64
C ASN A 343 11.76 17.06 14.82
N PRO A 344 12.50 18.12 15.16
CA PRO A 344 12.41 19.41 14.46
C PRO A 344 12.94 19.36 13.02
N ALA A 345 13.68 18.32 12.63
CA ALA A 345 14.12 18.12 11.26
C ALA A 345 12.99 17.60 10.33
N ALA A 346 11.84 17.22 10.89
CA ALA A 346 10.73 16.70 10.12
C ALA A 346 10.17 17.77 9.15
N PRO A 347 9.97 17.44 7.86
CA PRO A 347 9.45 18.39 6.88
C PRO A 347 7.92 18.56 7.05
N LEU A 348 7.52 19.38 8.02
CA LEU A 348 6.12 19.57 8.44
C LEU A 348 5.17 19.87 7.27
N ALA A 349 5.59 20.69 6.31
CA ALA A 349 4.76 20.99 5.13
C ALA A 349 4.48 19.76 4.26
N ALA A 350 5.48 18.90 4.05
CA ALA A 350 5.32 17.68 3.25
C ALA A 350 4.47 16.64 3.99
N LEU A 351 4.64 16.53 5.32
CA LEU A 351 3.80 15.70 6.17
C LEU A 351 2.35 16.17 6.20
N ALA A 352 2.12 17.47 6.28
CA ALA A 352 0.77 18.03 6.17
C ALA A 352 0.13 17.65 4.83
N ILE A 353 0.84 17.80 3.71
CA ILE A 353 0.30 17.39 2.38
C ILE A 353 0.01 15.88 2.35
N LEU A 354 0.87 15.04 2.94
CA LEU A 354 0.64 13.60 3.06
C LEU A 354 -0.65 13.31 3.84
N GLY A 355 -0.83 13.94 5.01
CA GLY A 355 -2.03 13.80 5.84
C GLY A 355 -3.30 14.25 5.10
N HIS A 356 -3.27 15.42 4.45
CA HIS A 356 -4.39 15.90 3.64
C HIS A 356 -4.70 14.95 2.48
N GLY A 357 -3.68 14.36 1.85
CA GLY A 357 -3.86 13.32 0.84
C GLY A 357 -4.60 12.09 1.38
N ALA A 358 -4.21 11.60 2.56
CA ALA A 358 -4.88 10.49 3.23
C ALA A 358 -6.34 10.84 3.58
N LEU A 359 -6.59 12.05 4.07
CA LEU A 359 -7.95 12.55 4.35
C LEU A 359 -8.79 12.60 3.08
N LEU A 360 -8.31 13.23 2.01
CA LEU A 360 -9.05 13.35 0.75
C LEU A 360 -9.29 11.98 0.09
N SER A 361 -8.39 11.01 0.28
CA SER A 361 -8.56 9.64 -0.21
C SER A 361 -9.72 8.88 0.44
N SER A 362 -10.21 9.33 1.59
CA SER A 362 -11.30 8.69 2.36
C SER A 362 -12.51 9.61 2.60
N ALA A 363 -12.36 10.93 2.41
CA ALA A 363 -13.37 11.93 2.73
C ALA A 363 -14.73 11.66 2.07
N PRO A 364 -14.85 11.25 0.79
CA PRO A 364 -16.16 10.98 0.22
C PRO A 364 -16.88 9.80 0.89
N ALA A 365 -16.16 8.80 1.39
CA ALA A 365 -16.77 7.72 2.15
C ALA A 365 -17.36 8.23 3.47
N PHE A 366 -16.64 9.08 4.20
CA PHE A 366 -17.15 9.70 5.44
C PHE A 366 -18.33 10.64 5.20
N ILE A 367 -18.30 11.45 4.14
CA ILE A 367 -19.43 12.32 3.76
C ILE A 367 -20.65 11.46 3.44
N PHE A 368 -20.46 10.38 2.68
CA PHE A 368 -21.54 9.44 2.37
C PHE A 368 -22.12 8.79 3.64
N LEU A 369 -21.28 8.34 4.56
CA LEU A 369 -21.71 7.79 5.86
C LEU A 369 -22.48 8.81 6.69
N ALA A 370 -21.99 10.05 6.76
CA ALA A 370 -22.65 11.14 7.48
C ALA A 370 -24.02 11.46 6.87
N LEU A 371 -24.14 11.44 5.54
CA LEU A 371 -25.41 11.62 4.85
C LEU A 371 -26.39 10.47 5.14
N ILE A 372 -25.95 9.20 5.12
CA ILE A 372 -26.81 8.07 5.49
C ILE A 372 -27.29 8.22 6.93
N LEU A 373 -26.40 8.56 7.86
CA LEU A 373 -26.76 8.75 9.27
C LEU A 373 -27.80 9.88 9.43
N LEU A 374 -27.55 11.02 8.79
CA LEU A 374 -28.46 12.17 8.84
C LEU A 374 -29.82 11.87 8.21
N LEU A 375 -29.86 11.18 7.07
CA LEU A 375 -31.11 10.74 6.46
C LEU A 375 -31.85 9.72 7.34
N SER A 376 -31.11 8.82 7.99
CA SER A 376 -31.70 7.84 8.90
C SER A 376 -32.35 8.53 10.11
N TRP A 377 -31.70 9.56 10.67
CA TRP A 377 -32.27 10.38 11.75
C TRP A 377 -33.50 11.18 11.31
N ILE A 378 -33.50 11.75 10.09
CA ILE A 378 -34.66 12.48 9.56
C ILE A 378 -35.87 11.55 9.41
N VAL A 379 -35.65 10.30 8.96
CA VAL A 379 -36.72 9.33 8.73
C VAL A 379 -37.36 8.86 10.04
N THR A 380 -36.58 8.66 11.10
CA THR A 380 -37.09 8.17 12.38
C THR A 380 -37.56 9.27 13.33
N ALA A 381 -37.09 10.50 13.14
CA ALA A 381 -37.21 11.60 14.11
C ALA A 381 -36.72 11.24 15.53
N ASP A 382 -35.92 10.17 15.65
CA ASP A 382 -35.35 9.64 16.89
C ASP A 382 -33.89 9.20 16.63
N LEU A 383 -33.00 9.56 17.54
CA LEU A 383 -31.56 9.32 17.44
C LEU A 383 -31.24 7.82 17.55
N VAL A 384 -31.93 7.10 18.43
CA VAL A 384 -31.72 5.66 18.64
C VAL A 384 -32.23 4.88 17.43
N GLY A 385 -33.48 5.13 17.03
CA GLY A 385 -34.08 4.51 15.84
C GLY A 385 -33.26 4.76 14.58
N GLY A 386 -32.83 5.99 14.35
CA GLY A 386 -32.06 6.31 13.14
C GLY A 386 -30.64 5.75 13.17
N PHE A 387 -30.02 5.58 14.35
CA PHE A 387 -28.76 4.85 14.47
C PHE A 387 -28.92 3.36 14.11
N PHE A 388 -30.02 2.70 14.52
CA PHE A 388 -30.29 1.32 14.10
C PHE A 388 -30.56 1.19 12.60
N ILE A 389 -31.31 2.13 12.01
CA ILE A 389 -31.50 2.16 10.54
C ILE A 389 -30.17 2.36 9.83
N PHE A 390 -29.33 3.28 10.31
CA PHE A 390 -27.99 3.49 9.78
C PHE A 390 -27.16 2.19 9.81
N LEU A 391 -27.10 1.50 10.95
CA LEU A 391 -26.40 0.21 11.06
C LEU A 391 -26.99 -0.86 10.14
N ALA A 392 -28.33 -0.93 10.00
CA ALA A 392 -28.98 -1.87 9.10
C ALA A 392 -28.59 -1.60 7.63
N ILE A 393 -28.59 -0.33 7.20
CA ILE A 393 -28.16 0.06 5.86
C ILE A 393 -26.69 -0.31 5.64
N LEU A 394 -25.80 -0.03 6.60
CA LEU A 394 -24.40 -0.45 6.52
C LEU A 394 -24.24 -1.97 6.44
N GLY A 395 -25.03 -2.72 7.21
CA GLY A 395 -25.06 -4.17 7.17
C GLY A 395 -25.47 -4.70 5.79
N ILE A 396 -26.50 -4.11 5.18
CA ILE A 396 -26.97 -4.46 3.83
C ILE A 396 -25.90 -4.13 2.78
N ILE A 397 -25.30 -2.94 2.82
CA ILE A 397 -24.21 -2.55 1.91
C ILE A 397 -23.04 -3.53 2.07
N THR A 398 -22.62 -3.81 3.30
CA THR A 398 -21.51 -4.73 3.56
C THR A 398 -21.81 -6.14 3.04
N ALA A 399 -23.02 -6.67 3.30
CA ALA A 399 -23.44 -7.95 2.78
C ALA A 399 -23.41 -7.96 1.25
N PHE A 400 -23.96 -6.93 0.60
CA PHE A 400 -23.94 -6.78 -0.86
C PHE A 400 -22.51 -6.80 -1.40
N LEU A 401 -21.59 -6.04 -0.80
CA LEU A 401 -20.18 -6.01 -1.21
C LEU A 401 -19.48 -7.37 -1.02
N CYS A 402 -19.80 -8.10 0.05
CA CYS A 402 -19.28 -9.45 0.30
C CYS A 402 -19.81 -10.49 -0.71
N PHE A 403 -21.06 -10.35 -1.16
CA PHE A 403 -21.65 -11.24 -2.17
C PHE A 403 -21.27 -10.87 -3.61
N LEU A 404 -20.74 -9.68 -3.85
CA LEU A 404 -20.40 -9.18 -5.18
C LEU A 404 -19.47 -10.10 -6.00
N PRO A 405 -18.40 -10.70 -5.42
CA PRO A 405 -17.57 -11.64 -6.15
C PRO A 405 -18.34 -12.89 -6.59
N ILE A 406 -19.24 -13.40 -5.72
CA ILE A 406 -20.08 -14.56 -6.02
C ILE A 406 -21.04 -14.21 -7.14
N LEU A 407 -21.71 -13.06 -7.07
CA LEU A 407 -22.60 -12.57 -8.12
C LEU A 407 -21.86 -12.39 -9.46
N GLY A 408 -20.66 -11.81 -9.44
CA GLY A 408 -19.83 -11.65 -10.63
C GLY A 408 -19.41 -12.98 -11.25
N VAL A 409 -19.07 -13.99 -10.45
CA VAL A 409 -18.75 -15.35 -10.94
C VAL A 409 -19.99 -16.03 -11.51
N ILE A 410 -21.15 -15.94 -10.85
CA ILE A 410 -22.42 -16.46 -11.36
C ILE A 410 -22.77 -15.81 -12.70
N GLU A 411 -22.62 -14.49 -12.82
CA GLU A 411 -22.86 -13.75 -14.05
C GLU A 411 -21.92 -14.22 -15.17
N MET A 412 -20.61 -14.38 -14.89
CA MET A 412 -19.64 -14.89 -15.86
C MET A 412 -19.96 -16.32 -16.32
N ILE A 413 -20.36 -17.20 -15.40
CA ILE A 413 -20.76 -18.59 -15.72
C ILE A 413 -22.04 -18.58 -16.55
N ALA A 414 -23.06 -17.81 -16.15
CA ALA A 414 -24.33 -17.70 -16.85
C ALA A 414 -24.14 -17.20 -18.29
N MET A 415 -23.34 -16.15 -18.50
CA MET A 415 -22.98 -15.66 -19.83
C MET A 415 -22.29 -16.74 -20.67
N THR A 416 -21.38 -17.51 -20.07
CA THR A 416 -20.67 -18.60 -20.76
C THR A 416 -21.60 -19.75 -21.14
N VAL A 417 -22.48 -20.18 -20.23
CA VAL A 417 -23.44 -21.27 -20.45
C VAL A 417 -24.50 -20.88 -21.48
N ASN A 418 -25.06 -19.67 -21.37
CA ASN A 418 -26.04 -19.18 -22.33
C ASN A 418 -25.47 -19.13 -23.74
N LYS A 419 -24.18 -18.77 -23.89
CA LYS A 419 -23.50 -18.81 -25.17
C LYS A 419 -23.32 -20.23 -25.72
N ILE A 420 -22.98 -21.21 -24.88
CA ILE A 420 -22.88 -22.62 -25.30
C ILE A 420 -24.24 -23.10 -25.80
N ARG A 421 -25.30 -22.83 -25.03
CA ARG A 421 -26.69 -23.18 -25.40
C ARG A 421 -27.16 -22.44 -26.65
N ALA A 422 -26.86 -21.15 -26.79
CA ALA A 422 -27.22 -20.37 -27.97
C ALA A 422 -26.50 -20.88 -29.23
N ARG A 423 -25.25 -21.33 -29.12
CA ARG A 423 -24.56 -22.02 -30.24
C ARG A 423 -25.21 -23.34 -30.60
N GLU A 424 -25.65 -24.11 -29.61
CA GLU A 424 -26.37 -25.37 -29.82
C GLU A 424 -27.78 -25.15 -30.39
N GLN A 425 -28.48 -24.10 -29.98
CA GLN A 425 -29.83 -23.73 -30.47
C GLN A 425 -29.80 -23.07 -31.85
N HIS A 426 -28.83 -22.20 -32.16
CA HIS A 426 -28.65 -21.67 -33.52
C HIS A 426 -28.28 -22.76 -34.53
N GLN A 427 -27.75 -23.91 -34.08
CA GLN A 427 -27.58 -25.08 -34.94
C GLN A 427 -28.87 -25.90 -35.11
N ARG A 428 -29.91 -25.64 -34.30
CA ARG A 428 -31.10 -26.50 -34.25
C ARG A 428 -32.39 -25.87 -34.75
N LEU A 429 -32.65 -24.56 -34.64
CA LEU A 429 -33.86 -23.93 -35.19
C LEU A 429 -33.74 -22.40 -35.38
N ASP A 430 -34.12 -21.92 -36.56
CA ASP A 430 -34.19 -20.52 -37.00
C ASP A 430 -35.39 -19.72 -36.41
N GLY A 431 -35.93 -20.11 -35.26
CA GLY A 431 -37.17 -19.50 -34.81
C GLY A 431 -37.55 -19.78 -33.37
N GLU A 432 -36.87 -19.15 -32.41
CA GLU A 432 -37.55 -18.73 -31.18
C GLU A 432 -36.83 -17.54 -30.54
N LYS A 433 -37.59 -16.50 -30.21
CA LYS A 433 -37.14 -15.13 -29.96
C LYS A 433 -36.93 -14.77 -28.49
N ASP A 434 -36.88 -15.77 -27.62
CA ASP A 434 -36.75 -15.54 -26.17
C ASP A 434 -35.36 -15.96 -25.68
N ALA A 435 -34.37 -15.13 -26.01
CA ALA A 435 -33.05 -15.26 -25.41
C ALA A 435 -33.15 -15.07 -23.87
N PRO A 436 -32.51 -15.94 -23.07
CA PRO A 436 -32.59 -15.87 -21.60
C PRO A 436 -32.05 -14.53 -21.08
N ARG A 437 -32.85 -13.81 -20.27
CA ARG A 437 -32.56 -12.49 -19.65
C ARG A 437 -31.37 -12.45 -18.66
N TRP A 438 -30.65 -13.57 -18.52
CA TRP A 438 -29.49 -13.65 -17.63
C TRP A 438 -28.30 -12.93 -18.29
N GLY A 439 -28.12 -11.67 -17.90
CA GLY A 439 -27.13 -10.75 -18.48
C GLY A 439 -27.56 -9.28 -18.45
N GLU A 440 -28.82 -8.98 -18.12
CA GLU A 440 -29.25 -7.61 -17.84
C GLU A 440 -28.61 -7.14 -16.53
N GLY A 441 -27.63 -6.24 -16.65
CA GLY A 441 -27.03 -5.56 -15.49
C GLY A 441 -28.06 -4.70 -14.77
N LEU A 442 -27.68 -4.13 -13.62
CA LEU A 442 -28.53 -3.16 -12.93
C LEU A 442 -28.67 -1.91 -13.81
N VAL A 443 -29.79 -1.79 -14.51
CA VAL A 443 -30.10 -0.63 -15.38
C VAL A 443 -30.78 0.44 -14.54
N ILE A 444 -30.25 1.66 -14.63
CA ILE A 444 -30.79 2.85 -14.00
C ILE A 444 -31.02 3.89 -15.09
N ASP A 445 -32.28 4.14 -15.39
CA ASP A 445 -32.75 5.05 -16.45
C ASP A 445 -33.42 6.32 -15.89
N TRP A 446 -33.25 6.56 -14.59
CA TRP A 446 -33.87 7.70 -13.91
C TRP A 446 -33.10 9.01 -14.17
N PRO A 447 -33.75 10.11 -14.63
CA PRO A 447 -33.05 11.38 -14.92
C PRO A 447 -32.30 11.98 -13.72
N ALA A 448 -32.78 11.76 -12.49
CA ALA A 448 -32.10 12.21 -11.28
C ALA A 448 -30.80 11.43 -11.03
N PHE A 449 -30.69 10.20 -11.51
CA PHE A 449 -29.48 9.40 -11.37
C PHE A 449 -28.29 10.05 -12.07
N ARG A 450 -28.48 10.78 -13.17
CA ARG A 450 -27.39 11.54 -13.81
C ARG A 450 -26.74 12.55 -12.85
N LYS A 451 -27.51 13.14 -11.92
CA LYS A 451 -26.98 14.02 -10.87
C LYS A 451 -26.21 13.22 -9.81
N ALA A 452 -26.75 12.09 -9.38
CA ALA A 452 -26.05 11.18 -8.46
C ALA A 452 -24.73 10.69 -9.06
N TYR A 453 -24.73 10.29 -10.34
CA TYR A 453 -23.55 9.91 -11.09
C TYR A 453 -22.52 11.05 -11.17
N ALA A 454 -22.95 12.29 -11.43
CA ALA A 454 -22.05 13.44 -11.39
C ALA A 454 -21.41 13.65 -10.01
N LEU A 455 -22.16 13.44 -8.92
CA LEU A 455 -21.61 13.45 -7.56
C LEU A 455 -20.60 12.32 -7.34
N MET A 456 -20.86 11.12 -7.86
CA MET A 456 -19.93 10.00 -7.78
C MET A 456 -18.63 10.31 -8.54
N VAL A 457 -18.72 10.87 -9.75
CA VAL A 457 -17.54 11.31 -10.54
C VAL A 457 -16.77 12.39 -9.80
N ALA A 458 -17.45 13.40 -9.25
CA ALA A 458 -16.82 14.44 -8.44
C ALA A 458 -16.11 13.86 -7.20
N SER A 459 -16.73 12.89 -6.53
CA SER A 459 -16.13 12.15 -5.41
C SER A 459 -14.87 11.41 -5.83
N SER A 460 -14.89 10.74 -6.99
CA SER A 460 -13.73 10.06 -7.56
C SER A 460 -12.60 11.03 -7.95
N ILE A 461 -12.92 12.24 -8.40
CA ILE A 461 -11.91 13.30 -8.63
C ILE A 461 -11.23 13.67 -7.30
N VAL A 462 -12.01 13.90 -6.24
CA VAL A 462 -11.47 14.23 -4.90
C VAL A 462 -10.59 13.10 -4.37
N ILE A 463 -11.05 11.85 -4.48
CA ILE A 463 -10.27 10.66 -4.10
C ILE A 463 -8.97 10.62 -4.89
N ASN A 464 -9.02 10.80 -6.20
CA ASN A 464 -7.83 10.71 -7.05
C ASN A 464 -6.81 11.83 -6.78
N VAL A 465 -7.27 13.05 -6.49
CA VAL A 465 -6.40 14.14 -6.02
C VAL A 465 -5.74 13.78 -4.69
N GLY A 466 -6.53 13.26 -3.74
CA GLY A 466 -6.01 12.76 -2.46
C GLY A 466 -4.95 11.67 -2.64
N ASN A 467 -5.22 10.68 -3.49
CA ASN A 467 -4.30 9.61 -3.84
C ASN A 467 -3.00 10.14 -4.45
N TRP A 468 -3.05 11.14 -5.34
CA TRP A 468 -1.86 11.77 -5.91
C TRP A 468 -1.05 12.52 -4.85
N MET A 469 -1.71 13.37 -4.05
CA MET A 469 -1.04 14.11 -2.96
C MET A 469 -0.36 13.16 -1.99
N PHE A 470 -1.10 12.14 -1.53
CA PHE A 470 -0.59 11.13 -0.63
C PHE A 470 0.57 10.37 -1.25
N PHE A 471 0.40 9.79 -2.44
CA PHE A 471 1.40 8.91 -3.04
C PHE A 471 2.70 9.65 -3.41
N VAL A 472 2.59 10.87 -3.95
CA VAL A 472 3.77 11.70 -4.28
C VAL A 472 4.54 12.07 -3.03
N MET A 473 3.84 12.53 -1.97
CA MET A 473 4.51 12.90 -0.72
C MET A 473 5.03 11.67 0.02
N PHE A 474 4.33 10.55 -0.02
CA PHE A 474 4.78 9.29 0.53
C PHE A 474 6.12 8.88 -0.10
N LEU A 475 6.21 8.88 -1.44
CA LEU A 475 7.45 8.56 -2.15
C LEU A 475 8.56 9.59 -1.91
N LYS A 476 8.22 10.87 -1.71
CA LYS A 476 9.20 11.93 -1.42
C LYS A 476 9.75 11.82 0.00
N LEU A 477 8.89 11.53 0.98
CA LEU A 477 9.23 11.40 2.38
C LEU A 477 9.94 10.07 2.67
N GLN A 478 9.46 8.96 2.11
CA GLN A 478 10.19 7.69 2.08
C GLN A 478 11.54 7.89 1.38
N GLY A 479 11.57 8.58 0.23
CA GLY A 479 12.81 8.88 -0.50
C GLY A 479 13.63 7.61 -0.76
N ASP A 480 14.91 7.64 -0.35
CA ASP A 480 15.87 6.52 -0.44
C ASP A 480 15.47 5.28 0.38
N LEU A 481 14.47 5.39 1.27
CA LEU A 481 13.92 4.24 1.97
C LEU A 481 13.15 3.31 1.04
N PHE A 482 12.56 3.84 -0.04
CA PHE A 482 11.84 3.08 -1.06
C PHE A 482 12.78 2.70 -2.20
N CYS A 483 13.49 1.59 -2.04
CA CYS A 483 14.52 1.14 -2.97
C CYS A 483 14.36 -0.35 -3.30
N PRO A 484 13.34 -0.70 -4.09
CA PRO A 484 13.18 -2.06 -4.56
C PRO A 484 14.35 -2.44 -5.49
N SER A 485 14.90 -3.62 -5.26
CA SER A 485 15.93 -4.25 -6.10
C SER A 485 15.45 -4.42 -7.54
N ASP A 486 14.14 -4.58 -7.72
CA ASP A 486 13.47 -4.85 -8.99
C ASP A 486 12.46 -3.74 -9.39
N ALA A 487 12.86 -2.47 -9.28
CA ALA A 487 12.00 -1.34 -9.64
C ALA A 487 11.40 -1.40 -11.06
N SER A 488 12.15 -1.98 -12.01
CA SER A 488 11.69 -2.22 -13.37
C SER A 488 10.54 -3.23 -13.42
N LYS A 489 10.57 -4.29 -12.59
CA LYS A 489 9.48 -5.26 -12.48
C LYS A 489 8.24 -4.64 -11.85
N VAL A 490 8.42 -3.78 -10.83
CA VAL A 490 7.30 -3.04 -10.22
C VAL A 490 6.61 -2.14 -11.25
N THR A 491 7.40 -1.38 -12.01
CA THR A 491 6.89 -0.52 -13.08
C THR A 491 6.20 -1.34 -14.18
N LEU A 492 6.78 -2.48 -14.56
CA LEU A 492 6.20 -3.40 -15.52
C LEU A 492 4.86 -3.97 -15.04
N ILE A 493 4.72 -4.32 -13.75
CA ILE A 493 3.44 -4.74 -13.16
C ILE A 493 2.40 -3.63 -13.27
N TRP A 494 2.78 -2.39 -12.93
CA TRP A 494 1.86 -1.26 -12.95
C TRP A 494 1.32 -0.95 -14.35
N ILE A 495 2.11 -1.22 -15.39
CA ILE A 495 1.72 -0.98 -16.78
C ILE A 495 1.02 -2.22 -17.35
N LEU A 496 1.62 -3.41 -17.23
CA LEU A 496 1.13 -4.60 -17.92
C LEU A 496 -0.11 -5.22 -17.27
N VAL A 497 -0.24 -5.23 -15.94
CA VAL A 497 -1.39 -5.91 -15.30
C VAL A 497 -2.71 -5.25 -15.69
N PRO A 498 -2.88 -3.91 -15.59
CA PRO A 498 -4.08 -3.25 -16.10
C PRO A 498 -4.34 -3.54 -17.59
N LEU A 499 -3.30 -3.46 -18.43
CA LEU A 499 -3.44 -3.70 -19.86
C LEU A 499 -3.87 -5.15 -20.18
N LEU A 500 -3.26 -6.14 -19.53
CA LEU A 500 -3.57 -7.55 -19.72
C LEU A 500 -4.97 -7.90 -19.22
N ILE A 501 -5.39 -7.39 -18.06
CA ILE A 501 -6.76 -7.58 -17.57
C ILE A 501 -7.75 -6.96 -18.54
N ASN A 502 -7.48 -5.75 -19.01
CA ASN A 502 -8.34 -5.08 -19.99
C ASN A 502 -8.41 -5.83 -21.32
N LEU A 503 -7.29 -6.41 -21.79
CA LEU A 503 -7.24 -7.27 -22.98
C LEU A 503 -8.06 -8.55 -22.79
N ILE A 504 -7.83 -9.29 -21.70
CA ILE A 504 -8.52 -10.57 -21.41
C ILE A 504 -10.03 -10.35 -21.34
N PHE A 505 -10.48 -9.32 -20.61
CA PHE A 505 -11.90 -9.02 -20.49
C PHE A 505 -12.50 -8.49 -21.79
N SER A 506 -11.76 -7.72 -22.60
CA SER A 506 -12.23 -7.30 -23.93
C SER A 506 -12.45 -8.51 -24.84
N VAL A 507 -11.50 -9.46 -24.84
CA VAL A 507 -11.64 -10.72 -25.62
C VAL A 507 -12.83 -11.53 -25.10
N PHE A 508 -13.02 -11.58 -23.78
CA PHE A 508 -14.17 -12.26 -23.17
C PHE A 508 -15.50 -11.64 -23.62
N GLU A 509 -15.64 -10.31 -23.51
CA GLU A 509 -16.83 -9.53 -23.89
C GLU A 509 -17.16 -9.65 -25.38
N ASP A 510 -16.16 -9.45 -26.25
CA ASP A 510 -16.33 -9.63 -27.69
C ASP A 510 -16.71 -11.07 -28.04
N SER A 511 -16.25 -12.05 -27.26
CA SER A 511 -16.66 -13.43 -27.45
C SER A 511 -18.12 -13.66 -27.06
N THR A 512 -18.69 -12.86 -26.16
CA THR A 512 -20.07 -13.00 -25.66
C THR A 512 -21.09 -12.18 -26.45
N ASP A 513 -20.70 -11.05 -27.06
CA ASP A 513 -21.61 -10.17 -27.82
C ASP A 513 -21.97 -10.69 -29.23
N VAL A 514 -21.26 -11.70 -29.75
CA VAL A 514 -21.45 -12.21 -31.14
C VAL A 514 -22.78 -12.97 -31.33
N SER A 515 -23.60 -13.16 -30.29
CA SER A 515 -24.91 -13.85 -30.39
C SER A 515 -26.14 -12.94 -30.22
N ALA A 516 -25.98 -11.61 -30.14
CA ALA A 516 -27.12 -10.70 -29.94
C ALA A 516 -27.71 -10.11 -31.25
N HIS A 517 -27.25 -10.54 -32.43
CA HIS A 517 -27.74 -10.05 -33.73
C HIS A 517 -27.97 -11.16 -34.75
#